data_AF-A0A962RJZ7-F1
#
_entry.id   AF-A0A962RJZ7-F1
#
_cell.length_a   1.000
_cell.length_b   1.000
_cell.length_c   1.000
_cell.angle_alpha   90.00
_cell.angle_beta   90.00
_cell.angle_gamma   90.00
#
_symmetry.space_group_name_H-M   'P 1'
#
loop_
_entity.id
_entity.type
_entity.pdbx_description
1 polymer ?
#
loop_
_entity_poly.entity_id
_entity_poly.type
_entity_poly.pdbx_seq_one_letter_code
_entity_poly.pdbx_strand_id
1 'polypeptide(L)'
;MRRLLLASLLSLAVIGSHAQTAPAAATPPGATDIADAGLAELRALIVAGEFETAYQRAQALEAEHSGQPDFDYLLGLAALQSGRPAEATLAFERALAVAPDFLGARLDMARARFAL
;
A
#
# COMPACT_ATOMS: atom_id res chain seq x y z
N MET A 1 17.50 55.36 1.66
CA MET A 1 16.58 56.43 1.21
C MET A 1 16.61 56.53 -0.31
N ARG A 2 15.48 56.22 -0.98
CA ARG A 2 15.03 56.62 -2.35
C ARG A 2 14.13 55.50 -2.88
N ARG A 3 12.81 55.59 -2.68
CA ARG A 3 11.77 56.33 -3.45
C ARG A 3 11.10 55.39 -4.46
N LEU A 4 9.78 55.17 -4.23
CA LEU A 4 8.65 55.13 -5.17
C LEU A 4 8.78 54.18 -6.39
N LEU A 5 7.79 53.35 -6.70
CA LEU A 5 6.47 53.76 -7.19
C LEU A 5 5.44 52.63 -7.05
N LEU A 6 4.24 53.00 -6.61
CA LEU A 6 3.01 52.27 -6.88
C LEU A 6 2.70 52.30 -8.38
N ALA A 7 2.32 51.16 -8.94
CA ALA A 7 1.57 51.11 -10.19
C ALA A 7 0.55 49.96 -10.11
N SER A 8 -0.69 50.32 -9.84
CA SER A 8 -1.87 49.48 -10.08
C SER A 8 -1.96 49.15 -11.57
N LEU A 9 -2.22 47.89 -11.91
CA LEU A 9 -2.97 47.54 -13.11
C LEU A 9 -3.87 46.35 -12.81
N LEU A 10 -5.14 46.70 -12.68
CA LEU A 10 -6.31 45.84 -12.76
C LEU A 10 -6.25 45.04 -14.06
N SER A 11 -6.33 43.71 -14.00
CA SER A 11 -6.61 42.88 -15.16
C SER A 11 -7.68 41.87 -14.77
N LEU A 12 -8.91 42.24 -15.11
CA LEU A 12 -10.09 41.41 -15.08
C LEU A 12 -9.98 40.42 -16.24
N ALA A 13 -9.77 39.15 -15.94
CA ALA A 13 -9.91 38.05 -16.89
C ALA A 13 -10.94 37.06 -16.34
N VAL A 14 -12.20 37.35 -16.62
CA VAL A 14 -13.26 36.34 -16.67
C VAL A 14 -13.12 35.67 -18.03
N ILE A 15 -13.05 34.34 -18.06
CA ILE A 15 -13.65 33.40 -19.04
C ILE A 15 -12.93 32.06 -18.88
N GLY A 16 -13.70 30.98 -18.75
CA GLY A 16 -13.22 29.63 -19.04
C GLY A 16 -13.51 28.61 -17.95
N SER A 17 -14.78 28.22 -17.85
CA SER A 17 -15.19 26.99 -17.18
C SER A 17 -14.46 25.81 -17.81
N HIS A 18 -13.44 25.28 -17.14
CA HIS A 18 -13.02 23.89 -17.30
C HIS A 18 -13.13 23.30 -15.90
N ALA A 19 -14.30 22.74 -15.59
CA ALA A 19 -14.43 21.81 -14.51
C ALA A 19 -13.33 20.75 -14.71
N GLN A 20 -12.27 20.88 -13.92
CA GLN A 20 -11.29 19.84 -13.77
C GLN A 20 -12.07 18.71 -13.08
N THR A 21 -12.67 17.83 -13.88
CA THR A 21 -13.05 16.52 -13.39
C THR A 21 -11.77 15.92 -12.85
N ALA A 22 -11.65 15.92 -11.53
CA ALA A 22 -10.65 15.14 -10.83
C ALA A 22 -10.65 13.75 -11.48
N PRO A 23 -9.47 13.16 -11.76
CA PRO A 23 -9.46 11.75 -12.10
C PRO A 23 -10.21 11.06 -10.96
N ALA A 24 -11.33 10.43 -11.30
CA ALA A 24 -12.02 9.52 -10.42
C ALA A 24 -10.92 8.68 -9.79
N ALA A 25 -10.80 8.79 -8.47
CA ALA A 25 -9.86 8.00 -7.70
C ALA A 25 -9.97 6.59 -8.24
N ALA A 26 -8.91 6.11 -8.88
CA ALA A 26 -8.88 4.77 -9.41
C ALA A 26 -8.97 3.87 -8.18
N THR A 27 -10.19 3.47 -7.85
CA THR A 27 -10.45 2.36 -6.96
C THR A 27 -9.65 1.21 -7.54
N PRO A 28 -8.68 0.65 -6.81
CA PRO A 28 -7.93 -0.49 -7.33
C PRO A 28 -8.94 -1.56 -7.77
N PRO A 29 -8.86 -2.06 -9.02
CA PRO A 29 -9.70 -3.16 -9.46
C PRO A 29 -9.31 -4.37 -8.62
N GLY A 30 -10.16 -4.70 -7.65
CA GLY A 30 -9.83 -5.60 -6.54
C GLY A 30 -10.54 -5.29 -5.23
N ALA A 31 -11.34 -4.21 -5.17
CA ALA A 31 -12.33 -4.02 -4.11
C ALA A 31 -13.45 -5.07 -4.22
N THR A 32 -13.15 -6.33 -3.88
CA THR A 32 -14.16 -7.29 -3.43
C THR A 32 -14.59 -6.81 -2.05
N ASP A 33 -15.46 -5.81 -2.07
CA ASP A 33 -15.94 -5.08 -0.91
C ASP A 33 -17.01 -5.91 -0.18
N ILE A 34 -16.55 -6.86 0.63
CA ILE A 34 -17.10 -7.14 1.96
C ILE A 34 -15.87 -7.37 2.82
N ALA A 35 -15.43 -6.35 3.56
CA ALA A 35 -14.23 -6.34 4.38
C ALA A 35 -13.92 -7.73 4.97
N ASP A 36 -12.95 -8.40 4.38
CA ASP A 36 -12.57 -9.75 4.74
C ASP A 36 -12.06 -9.70 6.18
N ALA A 37 -12.89 -10.16 7.13
CA ALA A 37 -12.66 -9.94 8.55
C ALA A 37 -11.29 -10.49 8.97
N GLY A 38 -10.83 -11.56 8.31
CA GLY A 38 -9.49 -12.10 8.46
C GLY A 38 -8.38 -11.14 8.03
N LEU A 39 -8.52 -10.43 6.91
CA LEU A 39 -7.54 -9.42 6.48
C LEU A 39 -7.58 -8.17 7.36
N ALA A 40 -8.75 -7.77 7.85
CA ALA A 40 -8.88 -6.64 8.77
C ALA A 40 -8.19 -6.93 10.11
N GLU A 41 -8.40 -8.12 10.66
CA GLU A 41 -7.71 -8.63 11.85
C GLU A 41 -6.20 -8.69 11.60
N LEU A 42 -5.76 -9.25 10.47
CA LEU A 42 -4.35 -9.34 10.13
C LEU A 42 -3.67 -7.97 10.07
N ARG A 43 -4.32 -6.98 9.43
CA ARG A 43 -3.84 -5.58 9.43
C ARG A 43 -3.76 -5.01 10.85
N ALA A 44 -4.75 -5.28 11.69
CA ALA A 44 -4.75 -4.81 13.07
C ALA A 44 -3.56 -5.39 13.86
N LEU A 45 -3.28 -6.69 13.72
CA LEU A 45 -2.13 -7.35 14.35
C LEU A 45 -0.80 -6.77 13.86
N ILE A 46 -0.66 -6.52 12.56
CA ILE A 46 0.52 -5.85 11.98
C ILE A 46 0.72 -4.45 12.56
N VAL A 47 -0.34 -3.65 12.64
CA VAL A 47 -0.28 -2.28 13.18
C VAL A 47 0.05 -2.29 14.68
N ALA A 48 -0.43 -3.28 15.42
CA ALA A 48 -0.11 -3.49 16.82
C ALA A 48 1.34 -3.99 17.06
N GLY A 49 2.06 -4.39 16.00
CA GLY A 49 3.39 -4.97 16.10
C GLY A 49 3.41 -6.42 16.58
N GLU A 50 2.25 -7.08 16.60
CA GLU A 50 2.09 -8.48 17.00
C GLU A 50 2.41 -9.41 15.82
N PHE A 51 3.63 -9.34 15.32
CA PHE A 51 4.01 -9.97 14.05
C PHE A 51 3.94 -11.49 14.06
N GLU A 52 4.29 -12.15 15.18
CA GLU A 52 4.19 -13.61 15.28
C GLU A 52 2.73 -14.07 15.30
N THR A 53 1.87 -13.36 16.04
CA THR A 53 0.41 -13.61 16.02
C THR A 53 -0.16 -13.37 14.63
N ALA A 54 0.24 -12.27 13.97
CA ALA A 54 -0.15 -11.94 12.61
C ALA A 54 0.26 -13.05 11.64
N TYR A 55 1.48 -13.55 11.75
CA TYR A 55 1.99 -14.61 10.89
C TYR A 55 1.20 -15.91 11.08
N GLN A 56 0.96 -16.33 12.33
CA GLN A 56 0.13 -17.52 12.61
C GLN A 56 -1.29 -17.36 12.06
N ARG A 57 -1.89 -16.17 12.23
CA ARG A 57 -3.22 -15.87 11.70
C ARG A 57 -3.24 -15.91 10.18
N ALA A 58 -2.22 -15.35 9.53
CA ALA A 58 -2.07 -15.39 8.08
C ALA A 58 -1.93 -16.83 7.56
N GLN A 59 -1.18 -17.70 8.23
CA GLN A 59 -1.07 -19.11 7.85
C GLN A 59 -2.44 -19.83 7.88
N ALA A 60 -3.27 -19.54 8.87
CA ALA A 60 -4.63 -20.10 8.95
C ALA A 60 -5.56 -19.61 7.81
N LEU A 61 -5.25 -18.47 7.23
CA LEU A 61 -5.99 -17.80 6.16
C LEU A 61 -5.43 -18.14 4.76
N GLU A 62 -4.24 -18.71 4.66
CA GLU A 62 -3.51 -18.84 3.39
C GLU A 62 -4.25 -19.66 2.32
N ALA A 63 -4.98 -20.70 2.74
CA ALA A 63 -5.75 -21.53 1.81
C ALA A 63 -6.86 -20.76 1.07
N GLU A 64 -7.41 -19.71 1.70
CA GLU A 64 -8.54 -18.95 1.16
C GLU A 64 -8.11 -17.67 0.44
N HIS A 65 -7.00 -17.05 0.88
CA HIS A 65 -6.59 -15.73 0.40
C HIS A 65 -5.26 -15.71 -0.37
N SER A 66 -4.54 -16.83 -0.49
CA SER A 66 -3.28 -16.87 -1.24
C SER A 66 -3.46 -16.43 -2.70
N GLY A 67 -2.51 -15.62 -3.19
CA GLY A 67 -2.56 -15.04 -4.52
C GLY A 67 -3.32 -13.71 -4.57
N GLN A 68 -3.96 -13.29 -3.48
CA GLN A 68 -4.43 -11.92 -3.34
C GLN A 68 -3.26 -11.04 -2.90
N PRO A 69 -2.90 -10.00 -3.67
CA PRO A 69 -1.66 -9.24 -3.43
C PRO A 69 -1.64 -8.53 -2.06
N ASP A 70 -2.79 -8.11 -1.57
CA ASP A 70 -2.95 -7.51 -0.24
C ASP A 70 -2.66 -8.51 0.89
N PHE A 71 -3.23 -9.72 0.79
CA PHE A 71 -3.00 -10.78 1.78
C PHE A 71 -1.54 -11.25 1.73
N ASP A 72 -1.01 -11.48 0.53
CA ASP A 72 0.36 -11.95 0.32
C ASP A 72 1.39 -10.94 0.83
N TYR A 73 1.12 -9.63 0.68
CA TYR A 73 1.95 -8.59 1.28
C TYR A 73 1.90 -8.59 2.81
N LEU A 74 0.72 -8.76 3.42
CA LEU A 74 0.59 -8.81 4.88
C LEU A 74 1.24 -10.06 5.48
N LEU A 75 1.10 -11.22 4.84
CA LEU A 75 1.81 -12.44 5.20
C LEU A 75 3.33 -12.23 5.12
N GLY A 76 3.81 -11.62 4.02
CA GLY A 76 5.23 -11.32 3.85
C GLY A 76 5.77 -10.37 4.92
N LEU A 77 5.01 -9.33 5.26
CA LEU A 77 5.38 -8.38 6.31
C LEU A 77 5.41 -9.05 7.69
N ALA A 78 4.41 -9.86 8.02
CA ALA A 78 4.36 -10.63 9.27
C ALA A 78 5.57 -11.58 9.37
N ALA A 79 5.81 -12.38 8.33
CA ALA A 79 6.94 -13.30 8.26
C ALA A 79 8.29 -12.58 8.42
N LEU A 80 8.49 -11.45 7.72
CA LEU A 80 9.74 -10.69 7.79
C LEU A 80 9.99 -10.16 9.19
N GLN A 81 8.98 -9.56 9.83
CA GLN A 81 9.13 -9.01 11.18
C GLN A 81 9.26 -10.11 12.25
N SER A 82 8.73 -11.30 11.98
CA SER A 82 8.93 -12.52 12.79
C SER A 82 10.28 -13.22 12.58
N GLY A 83 11.19 -12.67 11.76
CA GLY A 83 12.50 -13.28 11.53
C GLY A 83 12.46 -14.49 10.59
N ARG A 84 11.46 -14.56 9.69
CA ARG A 84 11.29 -15.61 8.68
C ARG A 84 11.50 -15.06 7.25
N PRO A 85 12.71 -14.56 6.92
CA PRO A 85 12.95 -13.85 5.66
C PRO A 85 12.75 -14.71 4.40
N ALA A 86 12.98 -16.02 4.48
CA ALA A 86 12.76 -16.94 3.36
C ALA A 86 11.27 -17.01 2.99
N GLU A 87 10.41 -17.18 3.99
CA GLU A 87 8.96 -17.24 3.83
C GLU A 87 8.39 -15.90 3.38
N ALA A 88 8.92 -14.81 3.94
CA ALA A 88 8.57 -13.45 3.52
C ALA A 88 8.85 -13.23 2.03
N THR A 89 10.00 -13.69 1.54
CA THR A 89 10.37 -13.58 0.12
C THR A 89 9.35 -14.27 -0.77
N LEU A 90 8.91 -15.49 -0.43
CA LEU A 90 7.91 -16.22 -1.22
C LEU A 90 6.55 -15.52 -1.25
N ALA A 91 6.11 -14.96 -0.13
CA ALA A 91 4.87 -14.21 -0.06
C ALA A 91 4.93 -12.92 -0.90
N PHE A 92 6.04 -12.16 -0.81
CA PHE A 92 6.24 -10.98 -1.64
C PHE A 92 6.35 -11.32 -3.14
N GLU A 93 6.94 -12.47 -3.50
CA GLU A 93 6.98 -12.93 -4.89
C GLU A 93 5.58 -13.14 -5.47
N ARG A 94 4.67 -13.75 -4.72
CA ARG A 94 3.27 -13.90 -5.14
C ARG A 94 2.56 -12.55 -5.27
N ALA A 95 2.73 -11.65 -4.30
CA ALA A 95 2.16 -10.32 -4.35
C ALA A 95 2.62 -9.56 -5.61
N LEU A 96 3.92 -9.63 -5.94
CA LEU A 96 4.51 -8.96 -7.09
C LEU A 96 4.20 -9.65 -8.43
N ALA A 97 3.88 -10.94 -8.42
CA ALA A 97 3.40 -11.65 -9.60
C ALA A 97 2.04 -11.11 -10.08
N VAL A 98 1.19 -10.66 -9.14
CA VAL A 98 -0.12 -10.06 -9.43
C VAL A 98 -0.04 -8.54 -9.59
N ALA A 99 0.75 -7.87 -8.75
CA ALA A 99 0.91 -6.42 -8.74
C ALA A 99 2.40 -6.00 -8.86
N PRO A 100 2.99 -6.02 -10.07
CA PRO A 100 4.42 -5.74 -10.27
C PRO A 100 4.89 -4.34 -9.83
N ASP A 101 3.97 -3.38 -9.81
CA ASP A 101 4.22 -1.99 -9.41
C ASP A 101 4.00 -1.74 -7.91
N PHE A 102 3.73 -2.78 -7.11
CA PHE A 102 3.57 -2.65 -5.67
C PHE A 102 4.91 -2.33 -4.99
N LEU A 103 5.21 -1.04 -4.88
CA LEU A 103 6.48 -0.52 -4.38
C LEU A 103 6.80 -0.99 -2.95
N GLY A 104 5.79 -1.09 -2.08
CA GLY A 104 5.94 -1.60 -0.72
C GLY A 104 6.48 -3.03 -0.71
N ALA A 105 5.83 -3.94 -1.45
CA ALA A 105 6.28 -5.32 -1.58
C ALA A 105 7.70 -5.44 -2.19
N ARG A 106 8.07 -4.59 -3.16
CA ARG A 106 9.45 -4.57 -3.70
C ARG A 106 10.48 -4.18 -2.67
N LEU A 107 10.21 -3.15 -1.88
CA LEU A 107 11.11 -2.66 -0.84
C LEU A 107 11.27 -3.70 0.27
N ASP A 108 10.17 -4.29 0.73
CA ASP A 108 10.21 -5.28 1.80
C ASP A 108 10.81 -6.61 1.34
N MET A 109 10.62 -6.99 0.08
CA MET A 109 11.33 -8.12 -0.51
C MET A 109 12.85 -7.90 -0.54
N ALA A 110 13.32 -6.69 -0.84
CA ALA A 110 14.74 -6.36 -0.77
C ALA A 110 15.26 -6.49 0.68
N ARG A 111 14.49 -6.03 1.67
CA ARG A 111 14.81 -6.22 3.10
C ARG A 111 14.86 -7.69 3.49
N ALA A 112 13.90 -8.49 3.02
CA ALA A 112 13.86 -9.93 3.29
C ALA A 112 15.09 -10.64 2.70
N ARG A 113 15.44 -10.37 1.45
CA ARG A 113 16.61 -10.96 0.80
C ARG A 113 17.94 -10.54 1.43
N PHE A 114 18.01 -9.34 2.01
CA PHE A 114 19.19 -8.90 2.76
C PHE A 114 19.34 -9.61 4.11
N ALA A 115 18.23 -10.11 4.68
CA ALA A 115 18.20 -10.79 5.98
C ALA A 115 18.40 -12.32 5.90
N LEU A 116 18.54 -12.88 4.70
CA LEU A 116 18.93 -14.28 4.45
C LEU A 116 20.44 -14.47 4.62
#